data_AF-A0A6J4HFH5-F1
#
_entry.id   AF-A0A6J4HFH5-F1
#
_cell.length_a   1.000
_cell.length_b   1.000
_cell.length_c   1.000
_cell.angle_alpha   90.00
_cell.angle_beta   90.00
_cell.angle_gamma   90.00
#
_symmetry.space_group_name_H-M   'P 1'
#
loop_
_entity.id
_entity.type
_entity.pdbx_description
1 polymer ?
#
loop_
_entity_poly.entity_id
_entity_poly.type
_entity_poly.pdbx_seq_one_letter_code
_entity_poly.pdbx_strand_id
1 'polypeptide(L)'
;MRLYADDPRTARRQMIGDGLLLAWIVVWVEVGQRLTSLVDRLGGPGRTLATAGSRLEDGLEGAAGGVGRLPVVGGSLEDVFGETAGAGSSLRAAGTEQAEVAHQVGVALGFFVAGLAIAWALSRYLPGRLRWMRDAGAARALVVDAVDLRLFALRAVVNRPLHELREVSADPGADLAAGRFDRLAALELAALGLHPPAAPRAGGAPPLGVGLP
;
A
#
# COMPACT_ATOMS: atom_id res chain seq x y z
N MET A 1 24.12 -2.09 -11.08
CA MET A 1 22.69 -2.35 -10.80
C MET A 1 21.85 -1.54 -11.76
N ARG A 2 21.31 -2.15 -12.83
CA ARG A 2 20.40 -1.45 -13.75
C ARG A 2 18.95 -1.78 -13.40
N LEU A 3 18.21 -0.71 -13.09
CA LEU A 3 16.92 -0.68 -12.41
C LEU A 3 15.72 -0.57 -13.38
N TYR A 4 15.91 -0.86 -14.67
CA TYR A 4 14.87 -0.72 -15.69
C TYR A 4 14.97 -1.81 -16.76
N ALA A 5 13.81 -2.24 -17.29
CA ALA A 5 13.67 -3.15 -18.42
C ALA A 5 13.37 -2.34 -19.70
N ASP A 6 13.90 -2.78 -20.84
CA ASP A 6 13.92 -2.05 -22.13
C ASP A 6 12.58 -2.06 -22.91
N ASP A 7 11.43 -2.35 -22.27
CA ASP A 7 10.12 -2.36 -22.93
C ASP A 7 9.22 -1.15 -22.52
N PRO A 8 9.00 -0.18 -23.42
CA PRO A 8 8.27 1.06 -23.15
C PRO A 8 6.75 0.88 -22.97
N ARG A 9 6.16 -0.28 -23.27
CA ARG A 9 4.75 -0.57 -22.96
C ARG A 9 4.57 -1.03 -21.52
N THR A 10 5.49 -1.88 -21.04
CA THR A 10 5.48 -2.40 -19.68
C THR A 10 5.86 -1.32 -18.67
N ALA A 11 6.85 -0.47 -18.97
CA ALA A 11 7.23 0.68 -18.15
C ALA A 11 6.08 1.68 -17.92
N ARG A 12 5.30 1.98 -18.97
CA ARG A 12 4.18 2.93 -18.89
C ARG A 12 3.02 2.40 -18.05
N ARG A 13 2.71 1.10 -18.18
CA ARG A 13 1.73 0.42 -17.31
C ARG A 13 2.17 0.40 -15.85
N GLN A 14 3.47 0.26 -15.58
CA GLN A 14 4.02 0.32 -14.23
C GLN A 14 3.95 1.75 -13.65
N MET A 15 4.32 2.79 -14.40
CA MET A 15 4.16 4.18 -13.93
C MET A 15 2.69 4.54 -13.65
N ILE A 16 1.77 4.13 -14.54
CA ILE A 16 0.34 4.34 -14.33
C ILE A 16 -0.16 3.53 -13.14
N GLY A 17 0.28 2.27 -12.99
CA GLY A 17 -0.10 1.41 -11.87
C GLY A 17 0.39 1.94 -10.51
N ASP A 18 1.66 2.33 -10.44
CA ASP A 18 2.25 2.92 -9.24
C ASP A 18 1.60 4.28 -8.93
N GLY A 19 1.34 5.10 -9.96
CA GLY A 19 0.62 6.37 -9.81
C GLY A 19 -0.82 6.20 -9.31
N LEU A 20 -1.56 5.23 -9.85
CA LEU A 20 -2.91 4.90 -9.39
C LEU A 20 -2.91 4.35 -7.97
N LEU A 21 -1.94 3.50 -7.61
CA LEU A 21 -1.80 3.00 -6.25
C LEU A 21 -1.50 4.14 -5.27
N LEU A 22 -0.59 5.05 -5.62
CA LEU A 22 -0.30 6.22 -4.80
C LEU A 22 -1.52 7.13 -4.65
N ALA A 23 -2.22 7.42 -5.75
CA ALA A 23 -3.45 8.21 -5.72
C ALA A 23 -4.52 7.54 -4.84
N TRP A 24 -4.67 6.22 -4.95
CA TRP A 24 -5.58 5.43 -4.11
C TRP A 24 -5.23 5.54 -2.63
N ILE A 25 -3.95 5.37 -2.27
CA ILE A 25 -3.47 5.52 -0.88
C ILE A 25 -3.80 6.93 -0.36
N VAL A 26 -3.47 7.97 -1.13
CA VAL A 26 -3.73 9.37 -0.74
C VAL A 26 -5.23 9.60 -0.49
N VAL A 27 -6.09 9.15 -1.42
CA VAL A 27 -7.55 9.27 -1.28
C VAL A 27 -8.05 8.59 0.00
N TRP A 28 -7.58 7.38 0.29
CA TRP A 28 -8.06 6.65 1.48
C TRP A 28 -7.50 7.18 2.80
N VAL A 29 -6.28 7.73 2.79
CA VAL A 29 -5.74 8.46 3.95
C VAL A 29 -6.58 9.71 4.23
N GLU A 30 -6.91 10.49 3.20
CA GLU A 30 -7.80 11.66 3.32
C GLU A 30 -9.18 11.27 3.86
N VAL A 31 -9.77 10.17 3.36
CA VAL A 31 -11.04 9.64 3.87
C VAL A 31 -10.94 9.26 5.33
N GLY A 32 -9.87 8.56 5.73
CA GLY A 32 -9.62 8.19 7.13
C GLY A 32 -9.52 9.41 8.05
N GLN A 33 -8.75 10.43 7.66
CA GLN A 33 -8.60 11.67 8.42
C GLN A 33 -9.92 12.43 8.56
N ARG A 34 -10.71 12.51 7.49
CA ARG A 34 -12.04 13.13 7.54
C ARG A 34 -12.99 12.37 8.45
N LEU A 35 -12.92 11.05 8.44
CA LEU A 35 -13.74 10.21 9.32
C LEU A 35 -13.38 10.43 10.79
N THR A 36 -12.09 10.43 11.14
CA THR A 36 -11.63 10.80 12.49
C THR A 36 -12.13 12.18 12.88
N SER A 37 -11.98 13.17 12.00
CA SER A 37 -12.44 14.54 12.25
C SER A 37 -13.95 14.65 12.43
N LEU A 38 -14.73 13.83 11.71
CA LEU A 38 -16.18 13.78 11.86
C LEU A 38 -16.57 13.19 13.23
N VAL A 39 -15.88 12.15 13.67
CA VAL A 39 -16.11 11.53 14.98
C VAL A 39 -15.68 12.47 16.12
N ASP A 40 -14.55 13.18 15.97
CA ASP A 40 -14.06 14.16 16.96
C ASP A 40 -15.05 15.30 17.23
N ARG A 41 -15.90 15.62 16.26
CA ARG A 41 -16.99 16.60 16.42
C ARG A 41 -18.04 16.11 17.40
N LEU A 42 -18.27 14.79 17.51
CA LEU A 42 -19.14 14.22 18.55
C LEU A 42 -18.54 14.38 19.97
N GLY A 43 -17.24 14.61 20.10
CA GLY A 43 -16.60 14.95 21.38
C GLY A 43 -16.82 16.41 21.84
N GLY A 44 -17.40 17.27 20.99
CA GLY A 44 -17.68 18.68 21.31
C GLY A 44 -18.50 18.89 22.58
N PRO A 45 -19.66 18.22 22.73
CA PRO A 45 -20.48 18.28 23.94
C PRO A 45 -19.73 17.89 25.22
N GLY A 46 -18.86 16.86 25.16
CA GLY A 46 -18.04 16.43 26.29
C GLY A 46 -17.05 17.50 26.75
N ARG A 47 -16.38 18.17 25.81
CA ARG A 47 -15.50 19.32 26.11
C ARG A 47 -16.26 20.50 26.71
N THR A 48 -17.47 20.77 26.22
CA THR A 48 -18.32 21.83 26.79
C THR A 48 -18.75 21.51 28.22
N LEU A 49 -19.17 20.27 28.49
CA LEU A 49 -19.47 19.78 29.83
C LEU A 49 -18.25 19.87 30.75
N ALA A 50 -17.08 19.47 30.26
CA ALA A 50 -15.84 19.55 31.02
C ALA A 50 -15.51 20.99 31.45
N THR A 51 -15.66 21.93 30.52
CA THR A 51 -15.42 23.35 30.76
C THR A 51 -16.47 23.95 31.71
N ALA A 52 -17.72 23.52 31.62
CA ALA A 52 -18.77 23.95 32.54
C ALA A 52 -18.51 23.43 33.97
N GLY A 53 -18.11 22.16 34.10
CA GLY A 53 -17.71 21.55 35.36
C GLY A 53 -16.54 22.27 36.04
N SER A 54 -15.49 22.62 35.28
CA SER A 54 -14.35 23.35 35.85
C SER A 54 -14.74 24.74 36.37
N ARG A 55 -15.55 25.49 35.61
CA ARG A 55 -15.99 26.82 36.06
C ARG A 55 -16.87 26.76 37.30
N LEU A 56 -17.67 25.69 37.42
CA LEU A 56 -18.50 25.45 38.59
C LEU A 56 -17.65 25.08 39.80
N GLU A 57 -16.67 24.18 39.64
CA GLU A 57 -15.66 23.82 40.65
C GLU A 57 -14.93 25.08 41.17
N ASP A 58 -14.33 25.88 40.26
CA ASP A 58 -13.59 27.11 40.60
C ASP A 58 -14.47 28.13 41.36
N GLY A 59 -15.71 28.32 40.91
CA GLY A 59 -16.64 29.27 41.53
C GLY A 59 -17.09 28.85 42.92
N LEU A 60 -17.28 27.54 43.14
CA LEU A 60 -17.73 26.98 44.40
C LEU A 60 -16.59 26.89 45.43
N GLU A 61 -15.36 26.54 45.03
CA GLU A 61 -14.18 26.63 45.90
C GLU A 61 -13.94 28.07 46.38
N GLY A 62 -14.05 29.04 45.46
CA GLY A 62 -13.94 30.46 45.80
C GLY A 62 -15.01 30.91 46.81
N ALA A 63 -16.25 30.42 46.65
CA ALA A 63 -17.35 30.72 47.57
C ALA A 63 -17.17 30.04 48.94
N ALA A 64 -16.78 28.77 48.98
CA ALA A 64 -16.51 28.01 50.20
C ALA A 64 -15.43 28.69 51.06
N GLY A 65 -14.30 29.08 50.46
CA GLY A 65 -13.24 29.81 51.16
C GLY A 65 -13.62 31.24 51.59
N GLY A 66 -14.63 31.83 50.96
CA GLY A 66 -15.24 33.10 51.38
C GLY A 66 -16.13 32.94 52.61
N VAL A 67 -16.99 31.92 52.60
CA VAL A 67 -18.07 31.71 53.59
C VAL A 67 -17.58 30.99 54.85
N GLY A 68 -16.57 30.11 54.75
CA GLY A 68 -15.95 29.43 55.90
C GLY A 68 -15.35 30.38 56.94
N ARG A 69 -15.15 31.67 56.60
CA ARG A 69 -14.70 32.72 57.53
C ARG A 69 -15.79 33.26 58.47
N LEU A 70 -17.05 32.83 58.32
CA LEU A 70 -18.17 33.31 59.15
C LEU A 70 -18.36 32.44 60.41
N PRO A 71 -18.25 33.00 61.64
CA PRO A 71 -18.14 32.23 62.89
C PRO A 71 -19.41 31.50 63.35
N VAL A 72 -20.57 31.73 62.74
CA VAL A 72 -21.86 31.15 63.18
C VAL A 72 -22.49 30.21 62.12
N VAL A 73 -22.16 30.35 60.83
CA VAL A 73 -22.80 29.60 59.73
C VAL A 73 -21.78 29.01 58.73
N GLY A 74 -20.48 29.25 58.92
CA GLY A 74 -19.43 28.88 57.97
C GLY A 74 -19.40 27.39 57.64
N GLY A 75 -19.42 26.51 58.66
CA GLY A 75 -19.27 25.06 58.46
C GLY A 75 -20.36 24.40 57.61
N SER A 76 -21.65 24.66 57.87
CA SER A 76 -22.73 24.05 57.07
C SER A 76 -22.80 24.57 55.63
N LEU A 77 -22.39 25.82 55.39
CA LEU A 77 -22.33 26.36 54.03
C LEU A 77 -21.10 25.83 53.29
N GLU A 78 -19.96 25.71 53.97
CA GLU A 78 -18.74 25.11 53.44
C GLU A 78 -18.96 23.66 52.99
N ASP A 79 -19.68 22.85 53.77
CA ASP A 79 -20.05 21.48 53.39
C ASP A 79 -20.92 21.44 52.11
N VAL A 80 -21.96 22.28 52.03
CA VAL A 80 -22.86 22.34 50.85
C VAL A 80 -22.11 22.81 49.60
N PHE A 81 -21.26 23.82 49.71
CA PHE A 81 -20.44 24.29 48.59
C PHE A 81 -19.41 23.24 48.18
N GLY A 82 -18.81 22.52 49.13
CA GLY A 82 -17.88 21.42 48.88
C GLY A 82 -18.52 20.23 48.16
N GLU A 83 -19.71 19.80 48.58
CA GLU A 83 -20.45 18.71 47.93
C GLU A 83 -20.82 19.07 46.48
N THR A 84 -21.21 20.33 46.26
CA THR A 84 -21.53 20.85 44.92
C THR A 84 -20.27 20.99 44.04
N ALA A 85 -19.13 21.36 44.62
CA ALA A 85 -17.83 21.39 43.92
C ALA A 85 -17.41 19.98 43.49
N GLY A 86 -17.67 18.95 44.31
CA GLY A 86 -17.48 17.54 43.96
C GLY A 86 -18.34 17.07 42.78
N ALA A 87 -19.56 17.60 42.64
CA ALA A 87 -20.39 17.35 41.46
C ALA A 87 -19.79 18.00 40.19
N GLY A 88 -19.24 19.21 40.32
CA GLY A 88 -18.52 19.92 39.25
C GLY A 88 -17.29 19.16 38.76
N SER A 89 -16.48 18.63 39.68
CA SER A 89 -15.29 17.84 39.34
C SER A 89 -15.64 16.50 38.67
N SER A 90 -16.73 15.86 39.10
CA SER A 90 -17.26 14.63 38.48
C SER A 90 -17.75 14.88 37.04
N LEU A 91 -18.48 15.99 36.83
CA LEU A 91 -18.90 16.44 35.49
C LEU A 91 -17.70 16.77 34.60
N ARG A 92 -16.67 17.40 35.17
CA ARG A 92 -15.41 17.69 34.47
C ARG A 92 -14.74 16.41 33.99
N ALA A 93 -14.54 15.46 34.91
CA ALA A 93 -13.92 14.17 34.62
C ALA A 93 -14.68 13.38 33.54
N ALA A 94 -16.01 13.26 33.70
CA ALA A 94 -16.86 12.57 32.73
C ALA A 94 -16.81 13.23 31.34
N GLY A 95 -16.85 14.57 31.28
CA GLY A 95 -16.74 15.31 30.02
C GLY A 95 -15.39 15.11 29.32
N THR A 96 -14.29 15.08 30.09
CA THR A 96 -12.95 14.81 29.55
C THR A 96 -12.79 13.37 29.07
N GLU A 97 -13.27 12.39 29.83
CA GLU A 97 -13.20 10.98 29.47
C GLU A 97 -14.02 10.69 28.20
N GLN A 98 -15.23 11.23 28.11
CA GLN A 98 -16.07 11.06 26.93
C GLN A 98 -15.42 11.66 25.67
N ALA A 99 -14.80 12.84 25.78
CA ALA A 99 -14.12 13.48 24.66
C ALA A 99 -12.92 12.65 24.18
N GLU A 100 -12.17 12.05 25.11
CA GLU A 100 -11.03 11.20 24.82
C GLU A 100 -11.46 9.87 24.17
N VAL A 101 -12.50 9.22 24.69
CA VAL A 101 -13.05 7.98 24.08
C VAL A 101 -13.55 8.25 22.66
N ALA A 102 -14.26 9.37 22.45
CA ALA A 102 -14.71 9.76 21.11
C ALA A 102 -13.53 9.92 20.15
N HIS A 103 -12.44 10.56 20.61
CA HIS A 103 -11.24 10.71 19.81
C HIS A 103 -10.59 9.38 19.44
N GLN A 104 -10.41 8.48 20.42
CA GLN A 104 -9.83 7.16 20.20
C GLN A 104 -10.66 6.33 19.22
N VAL A 105 -11.99 6.37 19.33
CA VAL A 105 -12.89 5.72 18.37
C VAL A 105 -12.74 6.31 16.97
N GLY A 106 -12.64 7.64 16.86
CA GLY A 106 -12.43 8.32 15.59
C GLY A 106 -11.12 7.92 14.91
N VAL A 107 -10.03 7.85 15.69
CA VAL A 107 -8.71 7.42 15.18
C VAL A 107 -8.74 5.96 14.76
N ALA A 108 -9.29 5.08 15.61
CA ALA A 108 -9.38 3.65 15.32
C ALA A 108 -10.18 3.40 14.04
N LEU A 109 -11.36 4.02 13.92
CA LEU A 109 -12.23 3.86 12.75
C LEU A 109 -11.55 4.39 11.47
N GLY A 110 -10.97 5.59 11.53
CA GLY A 110 -10.22 6.16 10.40
C GLY A 110 -9.07 5.26 9.95
N PHE A 111 -8.32 4.72 10.91
CA PHE A 111 -7.22 3.79 10.65
C PHE A 111 -7.69 2.49 10.00
N PHE A 112 -8.73 1.84 10.52
CA PHE A 112 -9.23 0.59 9.96
C PHE A 112 -9.80 0.77 8.54
N VAL A 113 -10.55 1.84 8.30
CA VAL A 113 -11.12 2.12 6.98
C VAL A 113 -10.02 2.36 5.94
N ALA A 114 -9.06 3.24 6.25
CA ALA A 114 -7.95 3.52 5.35
C ALA A 114 -7.04 2.28 5.17
N GLY A 115 -6.69 1.63 6.27
CA GLY A 115 -5.82 0.46 6.30
C GLY A 115 -6.38 -0.71 5.50
N LEU A 116 -7.68 -1.02 5.63
CA LEU A 116 -8.31 -2.11 4.89
C LEU A 116 -8.34 -1.85 3.38
N ALA A 117 -8.68 -0.63 2.97
CA ALA A 117 -8.71 -0.25 1.56
C ALA A 117 -7.32 -0.26 0.91
N ILE A 118 -6.29 0.18 1.66
CA ILE A 118 -4.89 0.14 1.23
C ILE A 118 -4.38 -1.31 1.17
N ALA A 119 -4.67 -2.12 2.18
CA ALA A 119 -4.29 -3.53 2.22
C ALA A 119 -4.94 -4.33 1.08
N TRP A 120 -6.20 -4.03 0.76
CA TRP A 120 -6.88 -4.62 -0.39
C TRP A 120 -6.19 -4.25 -1.72
N ALA A 121 -5.89 -2.96 -1.95
CA ALA A 121 -5.19 -2.54 -3.15
C ALA A 121 -3.79 -3.17 -3.27
N LEU A 122 -3.04 -3.20 -2.16
CA LEU A 122 -1.73 -3.86 -2.07
C LEU A 122 -1.84 -5.35 -2.38
N SER A 123 -2.78 -6.07 -1.75
CA SER A 123 -2.94 -7.52 -1.97
C SER A 123 -3.30 -7.87 -3.42
N ARG A 124 -3.98 -6.96 -4.14
CA ARG A 124 -4.27 -7.14 -5.57
C ARG A 124 -3.09 -6.82 -6.48
N TYR A 125 -2.25 -5.85 -6.09
CA TYR A 125 -1.14 -5.32 -6.91
C TYR A 125 0.21 -6.03 -6.68
N LEU A 126 0.56 -6.30 -5.41
CA LEU A 126 1.82 -6.95 -5.02
C LEU A 126 2.07 -8.32 -5.69
N PRO A 127 1.10 -9.26 -5.80
CA PRO A 127 1.40 -10.57 -6.37
C PRO A 127 1.78 -10.49 -7.85
N GLY A 128 1.21 -9.55 -8.61
CA GLY A 128 1.63 -9.31 -10.00
C GLY A 128 3.06 -8.79 -10.10
N ARG A 129 3.42 -7.85 -9.21
CA ARG A 129 4.77 -7.26 -9.16
C ARG A 129 5.82 -8.25 -8.65
N LEU A 130 5.50 -9.03 -7.62
CA LEU A 130 6.36 -10.07 -7.06
C LEU A 130 6.61 -11.20 -8.07
N ARG A 131 5.58 -11.62 -8.83
CA ARG A 131 5.75 -12.59 -9.92
C ARG A 131 6.69 -12.06 -10.99
N TRP A 132 6.48 -10.82 -11.45
CA TRP A 132 7.37 -10.19 -12.43
C TRP A 132 8.81 -10.05 -11.92
N MET A 133 9.02 -9.67 -10.66
CA MET A 133 10.36 -9.59 -10.06
C MET A 133 11.05 -10.95 -9.97
N ARG A 134 10.31 -12.01 -9.61
CA ARG A 134 10.84 -13.39 -9.55
C ARG A 134 11.15 -13.91 -10.95
N ASP A 135 10.27 -13.65 -11.91
CA ASP A 135 10.42 -14.07 -13.30
C ASP A 135 11.57 -13.34 -14.00
N ALA A 136 11.71 -12.03 -13.77
CA ALA A 136 12.83 -11.23 -14.26
C ALA A 136 14.17 -11.61 -13.60
N GLY A 137 14.15 -11.97 -12.30
CA GLY A 137 15.32 -12.48 -11.58
C GLY A 137 15.80 -13.83 -12.11
N ALA A 138 14.87 -14.77 -12.33
CA ALA A 138 15.16 -16.08 -12.89
C ALA A 138 15.63 -15.99 -14.35
N ALA A 139 15.03 -15.12 -15.16
CA ALA A 139 15.45 -14.89 -16.54
C ALA A 139 16.87 -14.31 -16.65
N ARG A 140 17.23 -13.38 -15.75
CA ARG A 140 18.60 -12.81 -15.71
C ARG A 140 19.67 -13.82 -15.33
N ALA A 141 19.35 -14.80 -14.49
CA ALA A 141 20.29 -15.87 -14.14
C ALA A 141 20.52 -16.85 -15.31
N LEU A 142 19.53 -17.03 -16.18
CA LEU A 142 19.58 -17.95 -17.33
C LEU A 142 20.23 -17.34 -18.59
N VAL A 143 20.24 -16.02 -18.76
CA VAL A 143 20.89 -15.35 -19.91
C VAL A 143 22.42 -15.51 -19.92
N VAL A 144 23.03 -15.89 -18.80
CA VAL A 144 24.47 -16.14 -18.71
C VAL A 144 24.89 -17.43 -19.42
N ASP A 145 23.95 -18.35 -19.68
CA ASP A 145 24.22 -19.63 -20.35
C ASP A 145 23.46 -19.70 -21.68
N ALA A 146 24.17 -19.61 -22.81
CA ALA A 146 23.60 -19.43 -24.15
C ALA A 146 22.85 -20.65 -24.73
N VAL A 147 22.32 -21.56 -23.90
CA VAL A 147 22.02 -22.95 -24.32
C VAL A 147 20.52 -23.31 -24.37
N ASP A 148 19.60 -22.56 -23.76
CA ASP A 148 18.20 -23.07 -23.60
C ASP A 148 17.09 -22.20 -24.21
N LEU A 149 17.22 -21.80 -25.49
CA LEU A 149 16.10 -21.26 -26.28
C LEU A 149 14.85 -22.15 -26.23
N ARG A 150 15.04 -23.47 -26.11
CA ARG A 150 13.96 -24.44 -25.95
C ARG A 150 13.16 -24.24 -24.65
N LEU A 151 13.81 -23.91 -23.54
CA LEU A 151 13.13 -23.65 -22.26
C LEU A 151 12.28 -22.38 -22.33
N PHE A 152 12.81 -21.33 -22.97
CA PHE A 152 12.06 -20.10 -23.22
C PHE A 152 10.88 -20.33 -24.17
N ALA A 153 11.06 -21.12 -25.23
CA ALA A 153 9.97 -21.49 -26.13
C ALA A 153 8.86 -22.29 -25.41
N LEU A 154 9.23 -23.26 -24.55
CA LEU A 154 8.26 -24.02 -23.77
C LEU A 154 7.48 -23.12 -22.79
N ARG A 155 8.21 -22.22 -22.11
CA ARG A 155 7.63 -21.24 -21.19
C ARG A 155 6.69 -20.27 -21.92
N ALA A 156 7.02 -19.88 -23.15
CA ALA A 156 6.17 -19.07 -24.01
C ALA A 156 4.81 -19.77 -24.25
N VAL A 157 4.84 -21.03 -24.69
CA VAL A 157 3.63 -21.81 -24.99
C VAL A 157 2.73 -22.00 -23.77
N VAL A 158 3.33 -22.17 -22.58
CA VAL A 158 2.57 -22.40 -21.33
C VAL A 158 2.01 -21.12 -20.72
N ASN A 159 2.73 -20.00 -20.81
CA ASN A 159 2.39 -18.78 -20.05
C ASN A 159 1.88 -17.62 -20.91
N ARG A 160 2.07 -17.66 -22.23
CA ARG A 160 1.64 -16.57 -23.13
C ARG A 160 0.19 -16.76 -23.56
N PRO A 161 -0.58 -15.67 -23.67
CA PRO A 161 -1.95 -15.74 -24.13
C PRO A 161 -1.98 -16.14 -25.62
N LEU A 162 -3.03 -16.88 -26.00
CA LEU A 162 -3.14 -17.53 -27.32
C LEU A 162 -3.05 -16.57 -28.52
N HIS A 163 -3.46 -15.30 -28.35
CA HIS A 163 -3.38 -14.30 -29.40
C HIS A 163 -1.93 -13.90 -29.72
N GLU A 164 -1.08 -13.70 -28.70
CA GLU A 164 0.35 -13.40 -28.87
C GLU A 164 1.09 -14.59 -29.50
N LEU A 165 0.74 -15.82 -29.14
CA LEU A 165 1.33 -17.02 -29.74
C LEU A 165 0.99 -17.13 -31.23
N ARG A 166 -0.24 -16.80 -31.63
CA ARG A 166 -0.69 -16.85 -33.03
C ARG A 166 -0.12 -15.77 -33.93
N GLU A 167 0.26 -14.63 -33.36
CA GLU A 167 0.97 -13.59 -34.12
C GLU A 167 2.37 -14.05 -34.55
N VAL A 168 3.00 -14.92 -33.75
CA VAL A 168 4.39 -15.34 -33.93
C VAL A 168 4.53 -16.71 -34.59
N SER A 169 3.57 -17.61 -34.36
CA SER A 169 3.53 -18.96 -34.92
C SER A 169 2.09 -19.36 -35.28
N ALA A 170 1.89 -19.86 -36.50
CA ALA A 170 0.59 -20.37 -36.93
C ALA A 170 0.18 -21.66 -36.19
N ASP A 171 1.17 -22.48 -35.82
CA ASP A 171 1.00 -23.68 -35.00
C ASP A 171 2.18 -23.82 -34.01
N PRO A 172 2.04 -23.28 -32.79
CA PRO A 172 3.09 -23.31 -31.78
C PRO A 172 3.49 -24.73 -31.36
N GLY A 173 2.57 -25.70 -31.46
CA GLY A 173 2.82 -27.10 -31.10
C GLY A 173 3.69 -27.81 -32.14
N ALA A 174 3.37 -27.60 -33.42
CA ALA A 174 4.17 -28.13 -34.52
C ALA A 174 5.56 -27.49 -34.59
N ASP A 175 5.67 -26.18 -34.32
CA ASP A 175 6.97 -25.48 -34.26
C ASP A 175 7.86 -26.01 -33.13
N LEU A 176 7.27 -26.29 -31.96
CA LEU A 176 7.99 -26.87 -30.83
C LEU A 176 8.45 -28.31 -31.11
N ALA A 177 7.58 -29.12 -31.73
CA ALA A 177 7.90 -30.49 -32.12
C ALA A 177 9.00 -30.55 -33.21
N ALA A 178 9.02 -29.56 -34.11
CA ALA A 178 9.99 -29.45 -35.19
C ALA A 178 11.31 -28.74 -34.79
N GLY A 179 11.48 -28.37 -33.52
CA GLY A 179 12.71 -27.75 -33.02
C GLY A 179 12.87 -26.26 -33.37
N ARG A 180 11.82 -25.59 -33.86
CA ARG A 180 11.84 -24.17 -34.25
C ARG A 180 11.55 -23.27 -33.04
N PHE A 181 12.53 -23.14 -32.15
CA PHE A 181 12.36 -22.43 -30.88
C PHE A 181 12.53 -20.91 -30.98
N ASP A 182 13.22 -20.41 -31.99
CA ASP A 182 13.72 -19.03 -32.02
C ASP A 182 12.62 -17.98 -31.86
N ARG A 183 11.51 -18.14 -32.58
CA ARG A 183 10.39 -17.18 -32.57
C ARG A 183 9.62 -17.20 -31.25
N LEU A 184 9.33 -18.39 -30.73
CA LEU A 184 8.65 -18.58 -29.45
C LEU A 184 9.52 -18.12 -28.28
N ALA A 185 10.82 -18.41 -28.33
CA ALA A 185 11.80 -17.94 -27.35
C ALA A 185 11.95 -16.41 -27.40
N ALA A 186 11.99 -15.82 -28.60
CA ALA A 186 12.04 -14.37 -28.77
C ALA A 186 10.79 -13.68 -28.19
N LEU A 187 9.61 -14.28 -28.31
CA LEU A 187 8.38 -13.78 -27.70
C LEU A 187 8.48 -13.77 -26.16
N GLU A 188 8.95 -14.86 -25.55
CA GLU A 188 9.15 -14.94 -24.11
C GLU A 188 10.23 -13.96 -23.63
N LEU A 189 11.34 -13.85 -24.35
CA LEU A 189 12.43 -12.92 -24.06
C LEU A 189 11.97 -11.46 -24.16
N ALA A 190 11.23 -11.10 -25.21
CA ALA A 190 10.68 -9.76 -25.39
C ALA A 190 9.74 -9.40 -24.23
N ALA A 191 8.90 -10.33 -23.80
CA ALA A 191 8.01 -10.11 -22.66
C ALA A 191 8.73 -10.06 -21.29
N LEU A 192 9.97 -10.56 -21.23
CA LEU A 192 10.88 -10.41 -20.08
C LEU A 192 11.77 -9.16 -20.21
N GLY A 193 11.65 -8.39 -21.30
CA GLY A 193 12.45 -7.20 -21.58
C GLY A 193 13.89 -7.51 -21.98
N LEU A 194 14.13 -8.67 -22.60
CA LEU A 194 15.44 -9.17 -23.03
C LEU A 194 15.45 -9.35 -24.55
N HIS A 195 16.58 -9.03 -25.19
CA HIS A 195 16.77 -9.30 -26.62
C HIS A 195 17.43 -10.66 -26.84
N PRO A 196 16.98 -11.44 -27.84
CA PRO A 196 17.64 -12.69 -28.18
C PRO A 196 19.09 -12.43 -28.62
N PRO A 197 20.05 -13.28 -28.23
CA PRO A 197 21.39 -13.22 -28.81
C PRO A 197 21.26 -13.42 -30.33
N ALA A 198 21.92 -12.57 -31.12
CA ALA A 198 21.96 -12.74 -32.56
C ALA A 198 22.46 -14.15 -32.88
N ALA A 199 21.67 -14.94 -33.61
CA ALA A 199 22.02 -16.30 -33.97
C ALA A 199 23.46 -16.36 -34.54
N PRO A 200 24.29 -17.35 -34.16
CA PRO A 200 25.59 -17.53 -34.79
C PRO A 200 25.38 -17.63 -36.30
N ARG A 201 26.04 -16.77 -37.07
CA ARG A 201 26.04 -16.86 -38.54
C ARG A 201 26.59 -18.23 -38.92
N ALA A 202 25.72 -19.15 -39.32
CA ALA A 202 26.10 -20.36 -40.04
C ALA A 202 26.65 -19.91 -41.41
N GLY A 203 27.96 -19.66 -41.50
CA GLY A 203 28.55 -19.09 -42.71
C GLY A 203 30.03 -18.75 -42.58
N GLY A 204 30.84 -19.65 -42.04
CA GLY A 204 32.29 -19.63 -42.18
C GLY A 204 32.73 -20.95 -42.80
N ALA A 205 32.75 -21.02 -44.14
CA ALA A 205 33.31 -22.16 -44.85
C ALA A 205 34.80 -22.33 -44.51
N PRO A 206 35.31 -23.56 -44.31
CA PRO A 206 36.74 -23.78 -44.08
C PRO A 206 37.55 -23.40 -45.33
N PRO A 207 38.76 -22.81 -45.20
CA PRO A 207 39.59 -22.56 -46.35
C PRO A 207 40.07 -23.89 -46.94
N LEU A 208 39.48 -24.28 -48.07
CA LEU A 208 40.09 -25.23 -48.99
C LEU A 208 41.17 -24.48 -49.76
N GLY A 209 42.43 -24.83 -49.50
CA GLY A 209 43.58 -24.26 -50.19
C GLY A 209 44.79 -25.19 -50.11
N VAL A 210 44.72 -26.31 -50.84
CA VAL A 210 45.89 -27.07 -51.27
C VAL A 210 46.59 -26.26 -52.37
N GLY A 211 47.91 -26.12 -52.27
CA GLY A 211 48.73 -25.52 -53.33
C GLY A 211 50.20 -25.44 -52.95
N LEU A 212 50.89 -26.58 -52.99
CA LEU A 212 52.32 -26.62 -53.27
C LEU A 212 52.58 -25.98 -54.64
N PRO A 213 53.73 -25.32 -54.80
CA PRO A 213 54.70 -25.84 -55.76
C PRO A 213 56.05 -26.21 -55.12
#